data_AF-A0AA97B143-F1
#
_entry.id   AF-A0AA97B143-F1
#
_cell.length_a   1.000
_cell.length_b   1.000
_cell.length_c   1.000
_cell.angle_alpha   90.00
_cell.angle_beta   90.00
_cell.angle_gamma   90.00
#
_symmetry.space_group_name_H-M   'P 1'
#
loop_
_entity.id
_entity.type
_entity.pdbx_description
1 polymer ?
#
loop_
_entity_poly.entity_id
_entity_poly.type
_entity_poly.pdbx_seq_one_letter_code
_entity_poly.pdbx_strand_id
1 'polypeptide(L)'
;MRTLISSLACLLMSACAHAPASAPESAPPAEAPAATPSAEAPATPTPVAGLPYMEPPAAPMPGWMQVRKADALSREEKFAEALALYEEALDAGNRDPNAAYSAACSAARLGRKDVALRRLSQAVELGFRDVGWLMQDSDLEPLREEPVYLAQVERITTLPDPHPTSSSELKTLFVEDQSDRQRPLDGADAWKRVAERDAQRRERVKALLAEGALKEGADFLSAGFIFQHGNTPEDYAMARQMGAEAAKRGHPRGLWLAAAAWDRWLMNANLPQRFGTQYRFNPESKEMTLHPVDPNVTDEERARWGFPPLAEIPTVLQR
;
A
#
# COMPACT_ATOMS: atom_id res chain seq x y z
N MET A 1 -35.87 -39.30 29.15
CA MET A 1 -34.47 -39.28 29.66
C MET A 1 -33.56 -39.58 28.48
N ARG A 2 -32.61 -38.78 28.02
CA ARG A 2 -32.10 -37.46 28.41
C ARG A 2 -31.60 -36.79 27.12
N THR A 3 -31.99 -35.53 26.98
CA THR A 3 -31.33 -34.44 26.25
C THR A 3 -29.82 -34.41 26.46
N LEU A 4 -29.04 -34.18 25.39
CA LEU A 4 -27.74 -33.51 25.44
C LEU A 4 -27.58 -32.63 24.18
N ILE A 5 -28.09 -31.41 24.29
CA ILE A 5 -27.75 -30.28 23.42
C ILE A 5 -26.50 -29.67 24.06
N SER A 6 -25.32 -29.87 23.47
CA SER A 6 -24.12 -29.14 23.89
C SER A 6 -24.09 -27.83 23.12
N SER A 7 -24.52 -26.77 23.78
CA SER A 7 -24.41 -25.40 23.31
C SER A 7 -22.97 -24.96 23.50
N LEU A 8 -22.15 -24.96 22.44
CA LEU A 8 -20.89 -24.26 22.45
C LEU A 8 -21.16 -22.82 21.98
N ALA A 9 -21.28 -21.92 22.95
CA ALA A 9 -21.40 -20.49 22.72
C ALA A 9 -20.15 -20.01 21.96
N CYS A 10 -20.34 -19.69 20.67
CA CYS A 10 -19.41 -18.87 19.92
C CYS A 10 -19.39 -17.47 20.54
N LEU A 11 -18.39 -17.17 21.36
CA LEU A 11 -17.94 -15.80 21.56
C LEU A 11 -17.21 -15.36 20.28
N LEU A 12 -17.98 -14.84 19.33
CA LEU A 12 -17.43 -14.02 18.25
C LEU A 12 -17.04 -12.69 18.87
N MET A 13 -15.75 -12.52 19.17
CA MET A 13 -15.15 -11.19 19.23
C MET A 13 -15.39 -10.58 17.84
N SER A 14 -16.29 -9.59 17.74
CA SER A 14 -16.46 -8.80 16.52
C SER A 14 -15.17 -8.04 16.27
N ALA A 15 -14.28 -8.62 15.47
CA ALA A 15 -13.23 -7.86 14.82
C ALA A 15 -13.94 -6.94 13.82
N CYS A 16 -13.90 -5.63 14.06
CA CYS A 16 -14.33 -4.62 13.11
C CYS A 16 -13.62 -4.88 11.78
N ALA A 17 -14.38 -5.04 10.70
CA ALA A 17 -13.84 -5.23 9.37
C ALA A 17 -13.64 -3.83 8.75
N HIS A 18 -12.47 -3.23 8.95
CA HIS A 18 -12.11 -2.04 8.16
C HIS A 18 -12.04 -2.43 6.69
N ALA A 19 -12.38 -1.49 5.79
CA ALA A 19 -12.12 -1.58 4.34
C ALA A 19 -10.85 -2.41 4.06
N PRO A 20 -10.81 -3.24 3.00
CA PRO A 20 -9.59 -3.97 2.70
C PRO A 20 -8.55 -2.87 2.56
N ALA A 21 -7.52 -2.90 3.42
CA ALA A 21 -6.60 -1.79 3.55
C ALA A 21 -6.28 -1.29 2.14
N SER A 22 -6.45 0.01 1.87
CA SER A 22 -5.86 0.64 0.69
C SER A 22 -4.51 -0.01 0.53
N ALA A 23 -4.30 -0.80 -0.54
CA ALA A 23 -3.25 -1.82 -0.55
C ALA A 23 -2.00 -1.31 0.18
N PRO A 24 -1.60 -2.00 1.24
CA PRO A 24 -1.60 -1.55 2.64
C PRO A 24 -0.95 -0.17 2.89
N GLU A 25 -1.32 0.48 4.02
CA GLU A 25 -0.68 1.68 4.62
C GLU A 25 0.85 1.54 4.78
N SER A 26 1.37 0.35 4.54
CA SER A 26 2.68 0.10 3.99
C SER A 26 2.51 -1.12 3.09
N ALA A 27 2.96 -1.13 1.82
CA ALA A 27 3.38 -2.44 1.29
C ALA A 27 4.24 -3.06 2.41
N PRO A 28 3.95 -4.30 2.88
CA PRO A 28 4.68 -4.89 3.99
C PRO A 28 6.15 -4.59 3.72
N PRO A 29 6.90 -3.98 4.66
CA PRO A 29 8.25 -3.52 4.37
C PRO A 29 8.92 -4.69 3.71
N ALA A 30 9.27 -4.54 2.44
CA ALA A 30 9.73 -5.71 1.69
C ALA A 30 10.94 -6.18 2.50
N GLU A 31 10.78 -7.33 3.17
CA GLU A 31 11.89 -8.01 3.80
C GLU A 31 12.87 -8.11 2.65
N ALA A 32 13.95 -7.31 2.71
CA ALA A 32 15.11 -7.64 1.93
C ALA A 32 15.36 -9.10 2.33
N PRO A 33 15.38 -10.06 1.37
CA PRO A 33 15.65 -11.44 1.72
C PRO A 33 16.88 -11.40 2.62
N ALA A 34 16.76 -12.03 3.80
CA ALA A 34 17.84 -12.08 4.76
C ALA A 34 19.11 -12.36 3.98
N ALA A 35 20.06 -11.41 4.01
CA ALA A 35 21.31 -11.56 3.29
C ALA A 35 21.86 -12.92 3.70
N THR A 36 21.85 -13.88 2.77
CA THR A 36 22.55 -15.13 2.98
C THR A 36 24.00 -14.74 3.28
N PRO A 37 24.63 -15.33 4.31
CA PRO A 37 26.04 -15.09 4.54
C PRO A 37 26.76 -15.81 3.39
N SER A 38 27.07 -15.08 2.32
CA SER A 38 27.99 -15.56 1.31
C SER A 38 29.34 -14.90 1.51
N ALA A 39 30.32 -15.78 1.50
CA ALA A 39 31.70 -15.61 1.86
C ALA A 39 32.43 -14.47 1.13
N GLU A 40 33.44 -13.96 1.82
CA GLU A 40 34.47 -13.00 1.39
C GLU A 40 33.98 -11.62 0.92
N ALA A 41 34.45 -10.59 1.62
CA ALA A 41 34.24 -9.19 1.26
C ALA A 41 34.68 -8.95 -0.19
N PRO A 42 33.77 -8.62 -1.12
CA PRO A 42 34.17 -8.14 -2.43
C PRO A 42 34.59 -6.68 -2.30
N ALA A 43 35.47 -6.27 -3.22
CA ALA A 43 36.07 -4.95 -3.32
C ALA A 43 35.10 -3.80 -3.04
N THR A 44 35.60 -2.75 -2.38
CA THR A 44 34.94 -1.46 -2.17
C THR A 44 34.09 -1.10 -3.40
N PRO A 45 32.75 -1.01 -3.27
CA PRO A 45 31.91 -0.68 -4.40
C PRO A 45 32.28 0.70 -4.93
N THR A 46 32.57 0.77 -6.23
CA THR A 46 32.70 2.02 -6.96
C THR A 46 31.47 2.88 -6.67
N PRO A 47 31.62 4.15 -6.24
CA PRO A 47 30.48 4.98 -5.93
C PRO A 47 29.67 5.21 -7.21
N VAL A 48 28.50 4.58 -7.31
CA VAL A 48 27.45 5.02 -8.20
C VAL A 48 27.24 6.50 -7.87
N ALA A 49 27.37 7.38 -8.87
CA ALA A 49 27.14 8.81 -8.70
C ALA A 49 25.85 9.01 -7.88
N GLY A 50 25.92 9.82 -6.82
CA GLY A 50 24.85 9.91 -5.83
C GLY A 50 23.49 10.15 -6.48
N LEU A 51 22.47 9.38 -6.06
CA LEU A 51 21.13 9.51 -6.59
C LEU A 51 20.62 10.93 -6.33
N PRO A 52 20.32 11.74 -7.37
CA PRO A 52 20.06 13.16 -7.21
C PRO A 52 18.79 13.39 -6.38
N TYR A 53 18.76 14.55 -5.70
CA TYR A 53 17.56 15.03 -5.04
C TYR A 53 16.38 15.09 -6.03
N MET A 54 15.21 14.72 -5.56
CA MET A 54 13.96 14.76 -6.30
C MET A 54 12.96 15.57 -5.46
N GLU A 55 12.32 16.56 -6.08
CA GLU A 55 11.12 17.19 -5.50
C GLU A 55 9.93 16.23 -5.62
N PRO A 56 8.90 16.33 -4.74
CA PRO A 56 7.70 15.53 -4.85
C PRO A 56 7.12 15.59 -6.28
N PRO A 57 6.97 14.43 -6.97
CA PRO A 57 6.50 14.40 -8.36
C PRO A 57 5.03 14.79 -8.53
N ALA A 58 4.27 14.76 -7.43
CA ALA A 58 2.90 15.23 -7.32
C ALA A 58 2.64 15.68 -5.88
N ALA A 59 1.61 16.51 -5.68
CA ALA A 59 1.12 16.80 -4.34
C ALA A 59 0.42 15.55 -3.75
N PRO A 60 0.50 15.33 -2.43
CA PRO A 60 -0.29 14.30 -1.79
C PRO A 60 -1.78 14.64 -1.91
N MET A 61 -2.64 13.64 -1.79
CA MET A 61 -4.08 13.83 -1.90
C MET A 61 -4.57 14.83 -0.83
N PRO A 62 -5.45 15.79 -1.15
CA PRO A 62 -5.99 16.70 -0.16
C PRO A 62 -6.58 15.95 1.04
N GLY A 63 -6.41 16.47 2.25
CA GLY A 63 -6.95 15.81 3.45
C GLY A 63 -6.30 14.47 3.85
N TRP A 64 -5.17 14.07 3.25
CA TRP A 64 -4.54 12.76 3.55
C TRP A 64 -4.18 12.57 5.04
N MET A 65 -3.84 13.63 5.77
CA MET A 65 -3.58 13.56 7.21
C MET A 65 -4.86 13.28 8.00
N GLN A 66 -5.98 13.89 7.60
CA GLN A 66 -7.29 13.63 8.17
C GLN A 66 -7.70 12.17 7.95
N VAL A 67 -7.52 11.64 6.73
CA VAL A 67 -7.77 10.21 6.43
C VAL A 67 -6.95 9.31 7.35
N ARG A 68 -5.63 9.53 7.45
CA ARG A 68 -4.77 8.70 8.32
C ARG A 68 -5.20 8.75 9.79
N LYS A 69 -5.53 9.94 10.29
CA LYS A 69 -6.04 10.11 11.66
C LYS A 69 -7.40 9.42 11.85
N ALA A 70 -8.27 9.50 10.85
CA ALA A 70 -9.56 8.83 10.84
C ALA A 70 -9.40 7.29 10.85
N ASP A 71 -8.46 6.75 10.07
CA ASP A 71 -8.13 5.31 10.07
C ASP A 71 -7.69 4.85 11.46
N ALA A 72 -6.79 5.62 12.12
CA ALA A 72 -6.35 5.34 13.48
C ALA A 72 -7.52 5.34 14.48
N LEU A 73 -8.37 6.37 14.45
CA LEU A 73 -9.56 6.46 15.31
C LEU A 73 -10.57 5.34 15.03
N SER A 74 -10.74 4.97 13.76
CA SER A 74 -11.63 3.87 13.37
C SER A 74 -11.13 2.53 13.91
N ARG A 75 -9.81 2.30 14.01
CA ARG A 75 -9.23 1.10 14.65
C ARG A 75 -9.46 1.08 16.16
N GLU A 76 -9.58 2.26 16.78
CA GLU A 76 -9.96 2.44 18.18
C GLU A 76 -11.49 2.45 18.41
N GLU A 77 -12.29 2.09 17.39
CA GLU A 77 -13.77 2.11 17.42
C GLU A 77 -14.39 3.49 17.72
N LYS A 78 -13.61 4.55 17.55
CA LYS A 78 -14.03 5.95 17.69
C LYS A 78 -14.71 6.46 16.42
N PHE A 79 -15.78 5.78 16.02
CA PHE A 79 -16.42 5.97 14.70
C PHE A 79 -16.98 7.38 14.47
N ALA A 80 -17.44 8.06 15.52
CA ALA A 80 -17.96 9.43 15.40
C ALA A 80 -16.85 10.43 15.04
N GLU A 81 -15.70 10.35 15.73
CA GLU A 81 -14.54 11.19 15.43
C GLU A 81 -13.89 10.81 14.09
N ALA A 82 -13.81 9.51 13.78
CA ALA A 82 -13.30 9.04 12.49
C ALA A 82 -14.16 9.56 11.32
N LEU A 83 -15.49 9.43 11.41
CA LEU A 83 -16.41 9.91 10.40
C LEU A 83 -16.23 11.41 10.14
N ALA A 84 -16.13 12.22 11.18
CA ALA A 84 -15.92 13.67 11.03
C ALA A 84 -14.64 13.99 10.22
N LEU A 85 -13.54 13.29 10.50
CA LEU A 85 -12.28 13.50 9.78
C LEU A 85 -12.32 12.98 8.34
N TYR A 86 -12.97 11.85 8.07
CA TYR A 86 -13.19 11.43 6.68
C TYR A 86 -14.02 12.47 5.93
N GLU A 87 -15.06 13.04 6.54
CA GLU A 87 -15.88 14.08 5.93
C GLU A 87 -15.07 15.35 5.66
N GLU A 88 -14.24 15.80 6.62
CA GLU A 88 -13.31 16.91 6.41
C GLU A 88 -12.36 16.64 5.23
N ALA A 89 -11.83 15.42 5.11
CA ALA A 89 -10.96 15.05 4.00
C ALA A 89 -11.69 15.10 2.65
N LEU A 90 -12.88 14.49 2.57
CA LEU A 90 -13.69 14.46 1.35
C LEU A 90 -14.13 15.87 0.94
N ASP A 91 -14.50 16.72 1.89
CA ASP A 91 -14.86 18.12 1.66
C ASP A 91 -13.66 18.96 1.21
N ALA A 92 -12.45 18.62 1.66
CA ALA A 92 -11.20 19.20 1.16
C ALA A 92 -10.82 18.72 -0.25
N GLY A 93 -11.64 17.87 -0.88
CA GLY A 93 -11.41 17.34 -2.22
C GLY A 93 -10.58 16.06 -2.25
N ASN A 94 -10.47 15.33 -1.13
CA ASN A 94 -9.91 13.98 -1.14
C ASN A 94 -10.77 13.08 -2.06
N ARG A 95 -10.12 12.37 -2.97
CA ARG A 95 -10.78 11.50 -3.96
C ARG A 95 -10.41 10.02 -3.77
N ASP A 96 -9.92 9.64 -2.60
CA ASP A 96 -9.62 8.26 -2.28
C ASP A 96 -10.94 7.49 -2.12
N PRO A 97 -11.23 6.50 -2.98
CA PRO A 97 -12.43 5.67 -2.82
C PRO A 97 -12.48 4.98 -1.45
N ASN A 98 -11.32 4.67 -0.85
CA ASN A 98 -11.28 3.99 0.44
C ASN A 98 -11.61 4.95 1.59
N ALA A 99 -11.23 6.23 1.52
CA ALA A 99 -11.66 7.21 2.51
C ALA A 99 -13.19 7.36 2.53
N ALA A 100 -13.82 7.42 1.34
CA ALA A 100 -15.28 7.42 1.23
C ALA A 100 -15.93 6.12 1.70
N TYR A 101 -15.31 4.97 1.42
CA TYR A 101 -15.79 3.67 1.90
C TYR A 101 -15.67 3.56 3.43
N SER A 102 -14.53 3.91 4.02
CA SER A 102 -14.33 3.93 5.47
C SER A 102 -15.27 4.90 6.19
N ALA A 103 -15.61 6.03 5.56
CA ALA A 103 -16.67 6.92 6.04
C ALA A 103 -18.04 6.22 6.03
N ALA A 104 -18.34 5.42 5.01
CA ALA A 104 -19.57 4.62 4.95
C ALA A 104 -19.63 3.60 6.09
N CYS A 105 -18.56 2.85 6.34
CA CYS A 105 -18.47 1.90 7.45
C CYS A 105 -18.64 2.60 8.80
N SER A 106 -17.92 3.70 9.03
CA SER A 106 -18.04 4.50 10.27
C SER A 106 -19.48 5.00 10.49
N ALA A 107 -20.15 5.48 9.43
CA ALA A 107 -21.54 5.92 9.51
C ALA A 107 -22.51 4.76 9.77
N ALA A 108 -22.29 3.60 9.16
CA ALA A 108 -23.12 2.40 9.39
C ALA A 108 -23.01 1.93 10.84
N ARG A 109 -21.80 1.92 11.41
CA ARG A 109 -21.55 1.59 12.82
C ARG A 109 -22.20 2.55 13.82
N LEU A 110 -22.45 3.79 13.40
CA LEU A 110 -23.19 4.78 14.18
C LEU A 110 -24.73 4.70 13.98
N GLY A 111 -25.22 3.74 13.19
CA GLY A 111 -26.64 3.64 12.82
C GLY A 111 -27.12 4.74 11.87
N ARG A 112 -26.20 5.52 11.28
CA ARG A 112 -26.52 6.64 10.37
C ARG A 112 -26.68 6.15 8.94
N LYS A 113 -27.72 5.37 8.71
CA LYS A 113 -27.98 4.63 7.47
C LYS A 113 -27.92 5.49 6.20
N ASP A 114 -28.60 6.64 6.19
CA ASP A 114 -28.62 7.54 5.02
C ASP A 114 -27.23 8.11 4.69
N VAL A 115 -26.43 8.41 5.72
CA VAL A 115 -25.06 8.90 5.54
C VAL A 115 -24.20 7.79 4.96
N ALA A 116 -24.30 6.58 5.53
CA ALA A 116 -23.54 5.43 5.09
C ALA A 116 -23.78 5.10 3.61
N LEU A 117 -25.05 5.05 3.18
CA LEU A 117 -25.41 4.78 1.78
C LEU A 117 -24.89 5.86 0.83
N ARG A 118 -24.97 7.14 1.20
CA ARG A 118 -24.40 8.23 0.37
C ARG A 118 -22.88 8.11 0.22
N ARG A 119 -22.17 7.83 1.31
CA ARG A 119 -20.71 7.65 1.29
C ARG A 119 -20.31 6.39 0.51
N LEU A 120 -21.09 5.32 0.59
CA LEU A 120 -20.88 4.11 -0.20
C LEU A 120 -21.04 4.38 -1.70
N SER A 121 -22.10 5.07 -2.12
CA SER A 121 -22.26 5.50 -3.52
C SER A 121 -21.09 6.38 -3.98
N GLN A 122 -20.65 7.32 -3.14
CA GLN A 122 -19.49 8.17 -3.42
C GLN A 122 -18.21 7.33 -3.59
N ALA A 123 -17.98 6.31 -2.76
CA ALA A 123 -16.83 5.42 -2.89
C ALA A 123 -16.81 4.71 -4.25
N VAL A 124 -17.97 4.21 -4.71
CA VAL A 124 -18.10 3.57 -6.04
C VAL A 124 -17.81 4.56 -7.16
N GLU A 125 -18.29 5.80 -7.05
CA GLU A 125 -18.00 6.87 -8.02
C GLU A 125 -16.51 7.25 -8.07
N LEU A 126 -15.84 7.22 -6.92
CA LEU A 126 -14.41 7.53 -6.80
C LEU A 126 -13.50 6.38 -7.24
N GLY A 127 -14.02 5.17 -7.45
CA GLY A 127 -13.24 4.05 -7.97
C GLY A 127 -13.24 2.79 -7.11
N PHE A 128 -14.04 2.69 -6.04
CA PHE A 128 -14.15 1.44 -5.29
C PHE A 128 -14.73 0.33 -6.18
N ARG A 129 -14.05 -0.83 -6.24
CA ARG A 129 -14.44 -1.97 -7.10
C ARG A 129 -14.49 -3.33 -6.39
N ASP A 130 -14.14 -3.42 -5.11
CA ASP A 130 -14.08 -4.71 -4.41
C ASP A 130 -15.47 -5.15 -3.92
N VAL A 131 -16.25 -5.73 -4.83
CA VAL A 131 -17.59 -6.26 -4.51
C VAL A 131 -17.51 -7.43 -3.51
N GLY A 132 -16.45 -8.23 -3.59
CA GLY A 132 -16.26 -9.39 -2.72
C GLY A 132 -16.10 -8.97 -1.27
N TRP A 133 -15.28 -7.95 -1.03
CA TRP A 133 -15.16 -7.31 0.28
C TRP A 133 -16.47 -6.65 0.71
N LEU A 134 -17.05 -5.81 -0.15
CA LEU A 134 -18.26 -5.05 0.18
C LEU A 134 -19.40 -5.96 0.67
N MET A 135 -19.58 -7.14 0.07
CA MET A 135 -20.58 -8.11 0.46
C MET A 135 -20.30 -8.83 1.78
N GLN A 136 -19.04 -8.90 2.22
CA GLN A 136 -18.61 -9.61 3.42
C GLN A 136 -18.40 -8.69 4.61
N ASP A 137 -18.16 -7.40 4.36
CA ASP A 137 -17.95 -6.38 5.39
C ASP A 137 -19.13 -6.37 6.37
N SER A 138 -18.81 -6.63 7.65
CA SER A 138 -19.79 -6.71 8.73
C SER A 138 -20.28 -5.33 9.16
N ASP A 139 -19.51 -4.26 8.94
CA ASP A 139 -19.92 -2.90 9.24
C ASP A 139 -21.12 -2.47 8.36
N LEU A 140 -21.21 -3.05 7.15
CA LEU A 140 -22.26 -2.76 6.18
C LEU A 140 -23.46 -3.71 6.25
N GLU A 141 -23.48 -4.69 7.16
CA GLU A 141 -24.60 -5.63 7.35
C GLU A 141 -25.98 -4.92 7.40
N PRO A 142 -26.17 -3.82 8.17
CA PRO A 142 -27.46 -3.13 8.25
C PRO A 142 -27.94 -2.47 6.94
N LEU A 143 -27.07 -2.41 5.93
CA LEU A 143 -27.32 -1.77 4.64
C LEU A 143 -27.66 -2.77 3.52
N ARG A 144 -27.47 -4.08 3.72
CA ARG A 144 -27.47 -5.06 2.61
C ARG A 144 -28.82 -5.21 1.89
N GLU A 145 -29.93 -4.96 2.57
CA GLU A 145 -31.29 -5.07 2.01
C GLU A 145 -31.78 -3.77 1.34
N GLU A 146 -31.22 -2.63 1.75
CA GLU A 146 -30.64 -1.62 0.87
C GLU A 146 -30.96 -1.55 -0.62
N PRO A 147 -32.04 -0.92 -1.13
CA PRO A 147 -32.15 -0.69 -2.58
C PRO A 147 -30.94 0.04 -3.17
N VAL A 148 -30.42 1.05 -2.47
CA VAL A 148 -29.21 1.79 -2.88
C VAL A 148 -27.96 0.92 -2.82
N TYR A 149 -27.84 0.07 -1.79
CA TYR A 149 -26.71 -0.85 -1.64
C TYR A 149 -26.70 -1.90 -2.76
N LEU A 150 -27.83 -2.56 -3.00
CA LEU A 150 -27.99 -3.56 -4.07
C LEU A 150 -27.68 -2.96 -5.44
N ALA A 151 -28.12 -1.72 -5.69
CA ALA A 151 -27.77 -1.00 -6.91
C ALA A 151 -26.27 -0.72 -7.03
N GLN A 152 -25.56 -0.41 -5.93
CA GLN A 152 -24.10 -0.25 -5.96
C GLN A 152 -23.38 -1.59 -6.22
N VAL A 153 -23.84 -2.69 -5.60
CA VAL A 153 -23.31 -4.04 -5.86
C VAL A 153 -23.38 -4.37 -7.35
N GLU A 154 -24.55 -4.19 -7.96
CA GLU A 154 -24.72 -4.42 -9.41
C GLU A 154 -23.83 -3.47 -10.23
N ARG A 155 -23.84 -2.17 -9.91
CA ARG A 155 -23.07 -1.15 -10.63
C ARG A 155 -21.58 -1.48 -10.65
N ILE A 156 -20.98 -1.86 -9.52
CA ILE A 156 -19.55 -2.18 -9.42
C ILE A 156 -19.14 -3.25 -10.44
N THR A 157 -19.96 -4.27 -10.67
CA THR A 157 -19.64 -5.38 -11.59
C THR A 157 -19.52 -4.97 -13.05
N THR A 158 -20.03 -3.78 -13.40
CA THR A 158 -20.06 -3.25 -14.77
C THR A 158 -19.09 -2.10 -15.00
N LEU A 159 -18.54 -1.52 -13.92
CA LEU A 159 -17.65 -0.36 -14.02
C LEU A 159 -16.24 -0.78 -14.44
N PRO A 160 -15.55 0.04 -15.25
CA PRO A 160 -14.16 -0.21 -15.60
C PRO A 160 -13.24 -0.07 -14.39
N ASP A 161 -12.05 -0.66 -14.51
CA ASP A 161 -10.93 -0.48 -13.59
C ASP A 161 -10.58 1.02 -13.48
N PRO A 162 -10.54 1.62 -12.27
CA PRO A 162 -10.16 3.03 -12.10
C PRO A 162 -8.68 3.30 -12.46
N HIS A 163 -7.85 2.26 -12.54
CA HIS A 163 -6.44 2.34 -12.86
C HIS A 163 -6.12 1.37 -14.01
N PRO A 164 -6.60 1.67 -15.23
CA PRO A 164 -6.38 0.81 -16.38
C PRO A 164 -4.88 0.69 -16.69
N THR A 165 -4.52 -0.44 -17.27
CA THR A 165 -3.17 -0.71 -17.80
C THR A 165 -3.20 -0.65 -19.33
N SER A 166 -2.12 -0.19 -19.95
CA SER A 166 -1.94 -0.28 -21.40
C SER A 166 -1.25 -1.57 -21.85
N SER A 167 -0.70 -2.36 -20.92
CA SER A 167 0.03 -3.59 -21.24
C SER A 167 -0.48 -4.78 -20.41
N SER A 168 -1.22 -5.67 -21.08
CA SER A 168 -1.68 -6.92 -20.47
C SER A 168 -0.52 -7.80 -20.02
N GLU A 169 0.59 -7.80 -20.77
CA GLU A 169 1.82 -8.51 -20.40
C GLU A 169 2.41 -7.96 -19.10
N LEU A 170 2.54 -6.64 -18.97
CA LEU A 170 3.07 -6.02 -17.75
C LEU A 170 2.19 -6.33 -16.52
N LYS A 171 0.86 -6.29 -16.71
CA LYS A 171 -0.09 -6.68 -15.66
C LYS A 171 0.16 -8.11 -15.20
N THR A 172 0.38 -9.05 -16.12
CA THR A 172 0.74 -10.44 -15.78
C THR A 172 2.05 -10.52 -15.01
N LEU A 173 3.12 -9.86 -15.49
CA LEU A 173 4.42 -9.85 -14.81
C LEU A 173 4.31 -9.34 -13.37
N PHE A 174 3.53 -8.28 -13.15
CA PHE A 174 3.30 -7.72 -11.82
C PHE A 174 2.50 -8.66 -10.91
N VAL A 175 1.42 -9.27 -11.42
CA VAL A 175 0.63 -10.23 -10.63
C VAL A 175 1.50 -11.41 -10.21
N GLU A 176 2.31 -11.95 -11.12
CA GLU A 176 3.22 -13.05 -10.82
C GLU A 176 4.29 -12.66 -9.79
N ASP A 177 4.91 -11.48 -9.95
CA ASP A 177 5.89 -10.91 -9.01
C ASP A 177 5.35 -10.82 -7.58
N GLN A 178 4.12 -10.30 -7.43
CA GLN A 178 3.49 -10.18 -6.12
C GLN A 178 3.04 -11.54 -5.57
N SER A 179 2.55 -12.43 -6.43
CA SER A 179 2.10 -13.76 -6.02
C SER A 179 3.22 -14.63 -5.41
N ASP A 180 4.46 -14.42 -5.85
CA ASP A 180 5.64 -15.14 -5.35
C ASP A 180 5.92 -14.90 -3.87
N ARG A 181 5.37 -13.81 -3.31
CA ARG A 181 5.57 -13.38 -1.92
C ARG A 181 4.35 -13.58 -1.04
N GLN A 182 3.23 -14.03 -1.61
CA GLN A 182 1.97 -14.23 -0.87
C GLN A 182 1.85 -15.61 -0.22
N ARG A 183 2.67 -16.57 -0.62
CA ARG A 183 2.61 -17.95 -0.12
C ARG A 183 3.87 -18.28 0.68
N PRO A 184 3.78 -19.13 1.72
CA PRO A 184 4.96 -19.69 2.35
C PRO A 184 5.89 -20.30 1.29
N LEU A 185 7.16 -19.91 1.35
CA LEU A 185 8.18 -20.34 0.41
C LEU A 185 8.88 -21.60 0.95
N ASP A 186 8.76 -22.70 0.22
CA ASP A 186 9.31 -24.00 0.62
C ASP A 186 10.69 -24.29 0.00
N GLY A 187 11.59 -24.80 0.84
CA GLY A 187 12.92 -25.29 0.47
C GLY A 187 14.03 -24.23 0.56
N ALA A 188 15.27 -24.69 0.76
CA ALA A 188 16.44 -23.84 1.00
C ALA A 188 16.70 -22.82 -0.13
N ASP A 189 16.35 -23.16 -1.37
CA ASP A 189 16.57 -22.32 -2.56
C ASP A 189 15.35 -21.47 -2.97
N ALA A 190 14.30 -21.39 -2.14
CA ALA A 190 13.06 -20.74 -2.56
C ALA A 190 13.27 -19.26 -2.95
N TRP A 191 13.99 -18.51 -2.12
CA TRP A 191 14.32 -17.11 -2.40
C TRP A 191 15.26 -16.92 -3.58
N LYS A 192 16.14 -17.90 -3.85
CA LYS A 192 16.97 -17.89 -5.06
C LYS A 192 16.11 -17.99 -6.31
N ARG A 193 15.13 -18.89 -6.33
CA ARG A 193 14.17 -19.02 -7.45
C ARG A 193 13.30 -17.78 -7.63
N VAL A 194 12.91 -17.12 -6.54
CA VAL A 194 12.19 -15.83 -6.61
C VAL A 194 13.10 -14.77 -7.23
N ALA A 195 14.34 -14.63 -6.74
CA ALA A 195 15.29 -13.64 -7.27
C ALA A 195 15.62 -13.85 -8.75
N GLU A 196 15.75 -15.10 -9.21
CA GLU A 196 15.94 -15.43 -10.62
C GLU A 196 14.75 -14.99 -11.49
N ARG A 197 13.51 -15.21 -11.02
CA ARG A 197 12.30 -14.76 -11.72
C ARG A 197 12.16 -13.24 -11.69
N ASP A 198 12.47 -12.60 -10.57
CA ASP A 198 12.46 -11.13 -10.48
C ASP A 198 13.45 -10.51 -11.48
N ALA A 199 14.64 -11.09 -11.64
CA ALA A 199 15.62 -10.63 -12.61
C ALA A 199 15.09 -10.76 -14.05
N GLN A 200 14.46 -11.89 -14.39
CA GLN A 200 13.82 -12.09 -15.70
C GLN A 200 12.70 -11.07 -15.95
N ARG A 201 11.85 -10.81 -14.95
CA ARG A 201 10.79 -9.80 -15.04
C ARG A 201 11.36 -8.41 -15.25
N ARG A 202 12.42 -8.02 -14.52
CA ARG A 202 13.07 -6.72 -14.71
C ARG A 202 13.61 -6.55 -16.12
N GLU A 203 14.26 -7.57 -16.69
CA GLU A 203 14.71 -7.51 -18.08
C GLU A 203 13.55 -7.38 -19.07
N ARG A 204 12.43 -8.08 -18.84
CA ARG A 204 11.25 -7.91 -19.72
C ARG A 204 10.60 -6.54 -19.58
N VAL A 205 10.51 -5.99 -18.37
CA VAL A 205 10.00 -4.63 -18.13
C VAL A 205 10.90 -3.59 -18.81
N LYS A 206 12.23 -3.76 -18.80
CA LYS A 206 13.15 -2.87 -19.55
C LYS A 206 12.87 -2.90 -21.06
N ALA A 207 12.60 -4.07 -21.64
CA ALA A 207 12.22 -4.19 -23.04
C ALA A 207 10.88 -3.49 -23.33
N LEU A 208 9.85 -3.70 -22.51
CA LEU A 208 8.55 -3.03 -22.64
C LEU A 208 8.65 -1.50 -22.54
N LEU A 209 9.55 -1.00 -21.67
CA LEU A 209 9.87 0.43 -21.58
C LEU A 209 10.50 0.95 -22.87
N ALA A 210 11.50 0.24 -23.42
CA ALA A 210 12.16 0.61 -24.67
C ALA A 210 11.21 0.56 -25.88
N GLU A 211 10.23 -0.34 -25.86
CA GLU A 211 9.16 -0.46 -26.86
C GLU A 211 8.08 0.63 -26.72
N GLY A 212 8.09 1.43 -25.64
CA GLY A 212 7.08 2.45 -25.38
C GLY A 212 5.71 1.88 -24.97
N ALA A 213 5.69 0.68 -24.37
CA ALA A 213 4.46 -0.02 -24.02
C ALA A 213 3.73 0.54 -22.78
N LEU A 214 4.44 1.24 -21.89
CA LEU A 214 3.88 1.80 -20.66
C LEU A 214 3.32 3.20 -20.94
N LYS A 215 2.05 3.43 -20.58
CA LYS A 215 1.35 4.71 -20.86
C LYS A 215 0.53 5.20 -19.67
N GLU A 216 -0.10 4.28 -18.94
CA GLU A 216 -0.98 4.61 -17.82
C GLU A 216 -0.22 4.63 -16.49
N GLY A 217 -0.72 5.37 -15.50
CA GLY A 217 -0.11 5.41 -14.17
C GLY A 217 0.05 4.03 -13.53
N ALA A 218 -0.89 3.12 -13.78
CA ALA A 218 -0.84 1.74 -13.29
C ALA A 218 0.31 0.92 -13.92
N ASP A 219 0.69 1.23 -15.17
CA ASP A 219 1.82 0.58 -15.84
C ASP A 219 3.12 0.93 -15.13
N PHE A 220 3.34 2.23 -14.90
CA PHE A 220 4.53 2.71 -14.19
C PHE A 220 4.56 2.24 -12.75
N LEU A 221 3.42 2.18 -12.05
CA LEU A 221 3.38 1.60 -10.71
C LEU A 221 3.83 0.13 -10.72
N SER A 222 3.27 -0.66 -11.65
CA SER A 222 3.57 -2.09 -11.79
C SER A 222 5.05 -2.32 -12.06
N ALA A 223 5.63 -1.58 -13.01
CA ALA A 223 7.06 -1.62 -13.29
C ALA A 223 7.89 -1.22 -12.06
N GLY A 224 7.49 -0.16 -11.36
CA GLY A 224 8.20 0.30 -10.17
C GLY A 224 8.27 -0.74 -9.06
N PHE A 225 7.20 -1.50 -8.81
CA PHE A 225 7.24 -2.61 -7.86
C PHE A 225 8.17 -3.75 -8.30
N ILE A 226 8.16 -4.12 -9.57
CA ILE A 226 9.07 -5.14 -10.11
C ILE A 226 10.53 -4.72 -9.94
N PHE A 227 10.84 -3.44 -10.17
CA PHE A 227 12.19 -2.89 -9.91
C PHE A 227 12.50 -2.76 -8.41
N GLN A 228 11.51 -2.46 -7.57
CA GLN A 228 11.67 -2.33 -6.12
C GLN A 228 12.15 -3.63 -5.47
N HIS A 229 11.82 -4.77 -6.07
CA HIS A 229 12.28 -6.12 -5.69
C HIS A 229 13.66 -6.51 -6.24
N GLY A 230 14.34 -5.59 -6.92
CA GLY A 230 15.73 -5.76 -7.31
C GLY A 230 16.71 -5.70 -6.13
N ASN A 231 17.99 -5.81 -6.46
CA ASN A 231 19.07 -5.89 -5.48
C ASN A 231 20.24 -4.92 -5.76
N THR A 232 20.12 -4.08 -6.79
CA THR A 232 21.16 -3.10 -7.14
C THR A 232 20.68 -1.64 -6.96
N PRO A 233 21.60 -0.69 -6.77
CA PRO A 233 21.28 0.73 -6.82
C PRO A 233 20.51 1.15 -8.08
N GLU A 234 20.81 0.56 -9.23
CA GLU A 234 20.15 0.86 -10.51
C GLU A 234 18.68 0.40 -10.50
N ASP A 235 18.41 -0.78 -9.93
CA ASP A 235 17.04 -1.28 -9.77
C ASP A 235 16.21 -0.30 -8.92
N TYR A 236 16.73 0.15 -7.77
CA TYR A 236 16.02 1.10 -6.90
C TYR A 236 15.88 2.50 -7.53
N ALA A 237 16.88 2.95 -8.28
CA ALA A 237 16.79 4.20 -9.03
C ALA A 237 15.68 4.14 -10.10
N MET A 238 15.56 3.01 -10.79
CA MET A 238 14.49 2.77 -11.75
C MET A 238 13.12 2.70 -11.05
N ALA A 239 13.02 1.99 -9.92
CA ALA A 239 11.80 1.94 -9.11
C ALA A 239 11.33 3.34 -8.70
N ARG A 240 12.26 4.21 -8.27
CA ARG A 240 11.97 5.60 -7.93
C ARG A 240 11.43 6.38 -9.12
N GLN A 241 12.05 6.23 -10.29
CA GLN A 241 11.62 6.90 -11.51
C GLN A 241 10.21 6.44 -11.94
N MET A 242 9.94 5.14 -11.87
CA MET A 242 8.64 4.56 -12.20
C MET A 242 7.55 5.01 -11.21
N GLY A 243 7.83 5.00 -9.90
CA GLY A 243 6.91 5.57 -8.90
C GLY A 243 6.61 7.05 -9.14
N ALA A 244 7.63 7.83 -9.50
CA ALA A 244 7.46 9.25 -9.80
C ALA A 244 6.59 9.49 -11.03
N GLU A 245 6.75 8.67 -12.08
CA GLU A 245 5.91 8.75 -13.28
C GLU A 245 4.47 8.30 -12.99
N ALA A 246 4.28 7.26 -12.18
CA ALA A 246 2.97 6.86 -11.70
C ALA A 246 2.26 8.00 -10.93
N ALA A 247 2.99 8.71 -10.07
CA ALA A 247 2.46 9.84 -9.31
C ALA A 247 2.03 11.01 -10.22
N LYS A 248 2.86 11.38 -11.19
CA LYS A 248 2.54 12.43 -12.18
C LYS A 248 1.28 12.10 -12.98
N ARG A 249 1.02 10.82 -13.20
CA ARG A 249 -0.17 10.29 -13.89
C ARG A 249 -1.37 10.10 -12.96
N GLY A 250 -1.28 10.55 -11.71
CA GLY A 250 -2.37 10.53 -10.74
C GLY A 250 -2.60 9.16 -10.10
N HIS A 251 -1.68 8.21 -10.22
CA HIS A 251 -1.81 6.94 -9.51
C HIS A 251 -1.57 7.16 -8.00
N PRO A 252 -2.51 6.78 -7.11
CA PRO A 252 -2.47 7.16 -5.69
C PRO A 252 -1.24 6.64 -4.94
N ARG A 253 -0.71 5.49 -5.36
CA ARG A 253 0.48 4.86 -4.74
C ARG A 253 1.82 5.34 -5.31
N GLY A 254 1.83 6.17 -6.35
CA GLY A 254 3.06 6.56 -7.03
C GLY A 254 4.01 7.36 -6.14
N LEU A 255 3.48 8.30 -5.36
CA LEU A 255 4.27 9.15 -4.47
C LEU A 255 4.98 8.33 -3.38
N TRP A 256 4.24 7.41 -2.76
CA TRP A 256 4.78 6.47 -1.77
C TRP A 256 5.87 5.58 -2.39
N LEU A 257 5.63 5.01 -3.58
CA LEU A 257 6.59 4.12 -4.22
C LEU A 257 7.89 4.85 -4.58
N ALA A 258 7.81 6.10 -5.06
CA ALA A 258 8.99 6.90 -5.33
C ALA A 258 9.82 7.15 -4.06
N ALA A 259 9.17 7.53 -2.96
CA ALA A 259 9.83 7.73 -1.66
C ALA A 259 10.43 6.42 -1.11
N ALA A 260 9.68 5.31 -1.13
CA ALA A 260 10.13 4.03 -0.61
C ALA A 260 11.31 3.45 -1.42
N ALA A 261 11.31 3.65 -2.74
CA ALA A 261 12.42 3.27 -3.59
C ALA A 261 13.68 4.10 -3.29
N TRP A 262 13.52 5.38 -3.00
CA TRP A 262 14.63 6.24 -2.59
C TRP A 262 15.21 5.81 -1.24
N ASP A 263 14.36 5.57 -0.25
CA ASP A 263 14.79 5.05 1.05
C ASP A 263 15.48 3.70 0.92
N ARG A 264 15.00 2.79 0.05
CA ARG A 264 15.68 1.51 -0.22
C ARG A 264 17.03 1.70 -0.90
N TRP A 265 17.17 2.66 -1.83
CA TRP A 265 18.45 3.02 -2.42
C TRP A 265 19.45 3.53 -1.36
N LEU A 266 19.01 4.43 -0.47
CA LEU A 266 19.83 4.97 0.62
C LEU A 266 20.25 3.87 1.60
N MET A 267 19.30 3.03 1.99
CA MET A 267 19.55 1.87 2.84
C MET A 267 20.58 0.92 2.22
N ASN A 268 20.51 0.65 0.91
CA ASN A 268 21.48 -0.18 0.19
C ASN A 268 22.87 0.48 0.17
N ALA A 269 22.95 1.80 -0.01
CA ALA A 269 24.18 2.58 0.07
C ALA A 269 24.69 2.80 1.52
N ASN A 270 24.05 2.19 2.53
CA ASN A 270 24.34 2.37 3.95
C ASN A 270 24.25 3.84 4.43
N LEU A 271 23.36 4.61 3.81
CA LEU A 271 23.06 6.00 4.15
C LEU A 271 21.73 6.08 4.92
N PRO A 272 21.52 7.10 5.77
CA PRO A 272 20.21 7.34 6.38
C PRO A 272 19.13 7.51 5.33
N GLN A 273 17.95 6.93 5.58
CA GLN A 273 16.77 7.09 4.74
C GLN A 273 16.09 8.44 5.00
N ARG A 274 15.16 8.86 4.15
CA ARG A 274 14.49 10.16 4.26
C ARG A 274 13.12 10.04 4.89
N PHE A 275 12.32 9.07 4.45
CA PHE A 275 10.88 9.03 4.73
C PHE A 275 10.49 7.96 5.77
N GLY A 276 11.41 7.07 6.14
CA GLY A 276 11.18 6.09 7.20
C GLY A 276 10.42 4.87 6.73
N THR A 277 10.55 4.49 5.45
CA THR A 277 9.83 3.34 4.87
C THR A 277 10.55 2.00 5.04
N GLN A 278 11.83 2.04 5.43
CA GLN A 278 12.71 0.88 5.43
C GLN A 278 13.09 0.44 6.85
N TYR A 279 13.03 -0.88 7.06
CA TYR A 279 13.36 -1.53 8.33
C TYR A 279 14.45 -2.58 8.10
N ARG A 280 15.24 -2.86 9.13
CA ARG A 280 16.25 -3.93 9.18
C ARG A 280 15.91 -4.92 10.26
N PHE A 281 16.09 -6.20 9.94
CA PHE A 281 16.07 -7.25 10.95
C PHE A 281 17.26 -7.07 11.89
N ASN A 282 16.98 -6.90 13.18
CA ASN A 282 17.97 -6.92 14.23
C ASN A 282 18.09 -8.37 14.75
N PRO A 283 19.23 -9.06 14.55
CA PRO A 283 19.39 -10.45 14.97
C PRO A 283 19.44 -10.63 16.50
N GLU A 284 19.77 -9.58 17.27
CA GLU A 284 19.82 -9.63 18.73
C GLU A 284 18.41 -9.57 19.32
N SER A 285 17.62 -8.55 18.95
CA SER A 285 16.24 -8.41 19.43
C SER A 285 15.25 -9.30 18.67
N LYS A 286 15.64 -9.81 17.50
CA LYS A 286 14.78 -10.52 16.54
C LYS A 286 13.61 -9.67 16.02
N GLU A 287 13.77 -8.36 16.06
CA GLU A 287 12.75 -7.39 15.63
C GLU A 287 13.14 -6.71 14.32
N MET A 288 12.14 -6.23 13.59
CA MET A 288 12.34 -5.34 12.46
C MET A 288 12.43 -3.90 12.97
N THR A 289 13.63 -3.32 12.98
CA THR A 289 13.91 -1.98 13.50
C THR A 289 14.03 -0.97 12.37
N LEU A 290 13.55 0.25 12.58
CA LEU A 290 13.61 1.32 11.58
C LEU A 290 15.07 1.63 11.21
N HIS A 291 15.39 1.64 9.91
CA HIS A 291 16.72 2.07 9.45
C HIS A 291 16.92 3.58 9.78
N PRO A 292 18.13 4.05 10.14
CA PRO A 292 18.32 5.46 10.53
C PRO A 292 17.72 6.44 9.53
N VAL A 293 16.96 7.42 10.03
CA VAL A 293 16.36 8.49 9.24
C VAL A 293 17.26 9.73 9.32
N ASP A 294 17.47 10.41 8.18
CA ASP A 294 18.23 11.66 8.11
C ASP A 294 17.53 12.74 8.96
N PRO A 295 18.18 13.23 10.04
CA PRO A 295 17.57 14.21 10.94
C PRO A 295 17.33 15.58 10.29
N ASN A 296 17.91 15.83 9.10
CA ASN A 296 17.69 17.08 8.37
C ASN A 296 16.41 17.06 7.52
N VAL A 297 15.75 15.91 7.37
CA VAL A 297 14.47 15.81 6.67
C VAL A 297 13.36 16.22 7.63
N THR A 298 12.89 17.46 7.47
CA THR A 298 11.85 18.08 8.30
C THR A 298 10.47 17.41 8.13
N ASP A 299 9.60 17.53 9.12
CA ASP A 299 8.22 17.04 9.02
C ASP A 299 7.43 17.76 7.93
N GLU A 300 7.75 19.02 7.63
CA GLU A 300 7.20 19.76 6.49
C GLU A 300 7.61 19.12 5.16
N GLU A 301 8.88 18.72 5.00
CA GLU A 301 9.32 18.00 3.80
C GLU A 301 8.62 16.64 3.69
N ARG A 302 8.50 15.90 4.79
CA ARG A 302 7.79 14.61 4.84
C ARG A 302 6.33 14.77 4.44
N ALA A 303 5.66 15.80 4.94
CA ALA A 303 4.27 16.10 4.61
C ALA A 303 4.07 16.42 3.12
N ARG A 304 5.04 17.09 2.46
CA ARG A 304 5.02 17.33 1.00
C ARG A 304 5.09 16.04 0.18
N TRP A 305 5.61 14.96 0.76
CA TRP A 305 5.63 13.62 0.17
C TRP A 305 4.48 12.72 0.64
N GLY A 306 3.54 13.25 1.45
CA GLY A 306 2.43 12.46 2.00
C GLY A 306 2.86 11.52 3.14
N PHE A 307 3.97 11.80 3.83
CA PHE A 307 4.44 11.05 4.99
C PHE A 307 4.15 11.81 6.28
N PRO A 308 3.79 11.10 7.36
CA PRO A 308 3.55 11.73 8.64
C PRO A 308 4.86 12.22 9.29
N PRO A 309 4.73 13.03 10.36
CA PRO A 309 5.85 13.39 11.21
C PRO A 309 6.67 12.18 11.63
N LEU A 310 8.00 12.34 11.77
CA LEU A 310 8.89 11.23 12.12
C LEU A 310 8.50 10.57 13.45
N ALA A 311 8.02 11.35 14.43
CA ALA A 311 7.60 10.86 15.73
C ALA A 311 6.42 9.88 15.67
N GLU A 312 5.70 9.83 14.54
CA GLU A 312 4.58 8.92 14.33
C GLU A 312 4.97 7.64 13.57
N ILE A 313 6.22 7.52 13.12
CA ILE A 313 6.71 6.28 12.51
C ILE A 313 7.18 5.33 13.61
N PRO A 314 6.66 4.09 13.65
CA PRO A 314 7.13 3.08 14.58
C PRO A 314 8.63 2.80 14.42
N THR A 315 9.38 2.81 15.52
CA THR A 315 10.80 2.43 15.49
C THR A 315 11.00 0.92 15.39
N VAL A 316 9.95 0.16 15.72
CA VAL A 316 9.89 -1.30 15.60
C VAL A 316 8.60 -1.65 14.87
N LEU A 317 8.72 -2.46 13.82
CA LEU A 317 7.57 -2.97 13.09
C LEU A 317 6.95 -4.14 13.87
N GLN A 318 5.69 -3.99 14.27
CA GLN A 318 4.92 -5.09 14.86
C GLN A 318 4.50 -6.05 13.73
N ARG A 319 4.77 -7.35 13.91
CA ARG A 319 4.36 -8.41 12.98
C ARG A 319 2.95 -8.89 13.29
#